data_AF-A0A2M8NPG3-F1
#
_entry.id   AF-A0A2M8NPG3-F1
#
_cell.length_a   1.000
_cell.length_b   1.000
_cell.length_c   1.000
_cell.angle_alpha   90.00
_cell.angle_beta   90.00
_cell.angle_gamma   90.00
#
_symmetry.space_group_name_H-M   'P 1'
#
loop_
_entity.id
_entity.type
_entity.pdbx_description
1 polymer ?
#
loop_
_entity_poly.entity_id
_entity_poly.type
_entity_poly.pdbx_seq_one_letter_code
_entity_poly.pdbx_strand_id
1 'polypeptide(L)'
;IDTSSTFRMNTDLVDGVGLQMQMRQPQWAGLPMDSDGNSIVCITSYGAIHDLKREYSANNPLNFVGINQYAPTVKLFTGEVGSYRGIVRFIGSNMCVLWNCGSIITQKNITAAVRPGDGAPDPSTTRVDNVFAVGQPNATHYIQLNNVTGLEVGDTVTIHRTRYNGNGSRGVTNGVDYLDPMLQNVEIVAIDSVNNRITIATPYLMTQLDGTALETDLGGGVYGYVTKGR
;
A
#
# COMPACT_ATOMS: atom_id res chain seq x y z
N ILE A 1 16.29 -23.22 22.75
CA ILE A 1 15.61 -23.88 21.61
C ILE A 1 14.25 -24.29 22.14
N ASP A 2 13.24 -23.48 21.86
CA ASP A 2 11.84 -23.77 22.14
C ASP A 2 11.17 -23.92 20.76
N THR A 3 10.60 -25.10 20.49
CA THR A 3 10.30 -25.63 19.15
C THR A 3 8.81 -25.62 18.82
N SER A 4 8.02 -24.77 19.47
CA SER A 4 6.57 -24.68 19.26
C SER A 4 6.20 -23.56 18.27
N SER A 5 6.14 -23.90 16.99
CA SER A 5 5.73 -23.04 15.87
C SER A 5 4.21 -22.77 15.83
N THR A 6 3.69 -22.06 16.83
CA THR A 6 2.29 -21.61 16.82
C THR A 6 2.24 -20.17 17.30
N PHE A 7 2.09 -19.23 16.36
CA PHE A 7 1.70 -17.85 16.68
C PHE A 7 0.28 -17.87 17.27
N ARG A 8 0.18 -18.05 18.58
CA ARG A 8 -1.05 -17.77 19.31
C ARG A 8 -0.98 -16.30 19.74
N MET A 9 -1.95 -15.49 19.32
CA MET A 9 -2.20 -14.22 19.99
C MET A 9 -2.52 -14.56 21.46
N ASN A 10 -1.64 -14.19 22.38
CA ASN A 10 -1.93 -14.31 23.79
C ASN A 10 -3.03 -13.29 24.12
N THR A 11 -4.14 -13.74 24.71
CA THR A 11 -5.25 -12.89 25.16
C THR A 11 -4.80 -11.81 26.12
N ASP A 12 -3.69 -12.01 26.86
CA ASP A 12 -3.12 -11.00 27.76
C ASP A 12 -2.56 -9.77 27.02
N LEU A 13 -2.12 -9.92 25.76
CA LEU A 13 -1.67 -8.79 24.93
C LEU A 13 -2.83 -8.05 24.27
N VAL A 14 -3.93 -8.74 23.97
CA VAL A 14 -5.17 -8.11 23.46
C VAL A 14 -5.87 -7.38 24.60
N ASP A 15 -5.88 -7.94 25.80
CA ASP A 15 -6.32 -7.26 27.02
C ASP A 15 -5.36 -6.12 27.39
N GLY A 16 -4.05 -6.26 27.18
CA GLY A 16 -3.08 -5.17 27.37
C GLY A 16 -3.29 -4.00 26.40
N VAL A 17 -3.58 -4.28 25.12
CA VAL A 17 -3.96 -3.26 24.13
C VAL A 17 -5.34 -2.68 24.46
N GLY A 18 -6.30 -3.50 24.90
CA GLY A 18 -7.61 -3.06 25.37
C GLY A 18 -7.54 -2.16 26.61
N LEU A 19 -6.66 -2.49 27.57
CA LEU A 19 -6.43 -1.75 28.80
C LEU A 19 -5.69 -0.43 28.51
N GLN A 20 -4.72 -0.43 27.58
CA GLN A 20 -4.04 0.79 27.15
C GLN A 20 -4.94 1.70 26.29
N MET A 21 -5.91 1.13 25.58
CA MET A 21 -6.97 1.91 24.90
C MET A 21 -8.06 2.39 25.88
N GLN A 22 -8.36 1.66 26.95
CA GLN A 22 -9.29 2.08 28.01
C GLN A 22 -8.70 3.12 28.97
N MET A 23 -7.38 3.07 29.25
CA MET A 23 -6.70 4.00 30.17
C MET A 23 -6.44 5.38 29.56
N ARG A 24 -6.72 5.59 28.27
CA ARG A 24 -7.06 6.91 27.74
C ARG A 24 -8.56 7.12 27.93
N GLN A 25 -9.00 7.30 29.17
CA GLN A 25 -10.34 7.84 29.42
C GLN A 25 -10.33 9.35 29.11
N PRO A 26 -10.96 9.82 28.02
CA PRO A 26 -11.55 11.15 28.05
C PRO A 26 -12.59 11.14 29.17
N GLN A 27 -12.52 12.12 30.05
CA GLN A 27 -13.18 12.14 31.37
C GLN A 27 -14.72 12.21 31.33
N TRP A 28 -15.38 11.94 30.19
CA TRP A 28 -16.82 12.07 30.00
C TRP A 28 -17.43 11.04 29.02
N ALA A 29 -17.04 9.76 29.10
CA ALA A 29 -17.74 8.68 28.39
C ALA A 29 -19.00 8.24 29.16
N GLY A 30 -19.91 9.18 29.38
CA GLY A 30 -21.23 8.93 29.93
C GLY A 30 -22.27 9.65 29.08
N LEU A 31 -23.23 8.88 28.59
CA LEU A 31 -24.49 9.25 27.91
C LEU A 31 -24.52 9.04 26.38
N PRO A 32 -25.67 8.55 25.85
CA PRO A 32 -25.89 8.42 24.42
C PRO A 32 -26.14 9.81 23.85
N MET A 33 -25.17 10.38 23.14
CA MET A 33 -25.37 11.66 22.47
C MET A 33 -24.89 11.58 21.02
N ASP A 34 -25.88 11.65 20.15
CA ASP A 34 -25.80 12.14 18.79
C ASP A 34 -25.38 13.62 18.86
N SER A 35 -24.07 13.90 18.82
CA SER A 35 -23.48 15.15 18.30
C SER A 35 -21.96 15.19 18.49
N ASP A 36 -21.25 15.15 17.35
CA ASP A 36 -20.00 15.84 17.04
C ASP A 36 -18.94 16.01 18.16
N GLY A 37 -17.99 15.07 18.24
CA GLY A 37 -16.68 15.41 18.82
C GLY A 37 -15.74 14.26 19.17
N ASN A 38 -16.25 13.11 19.63
CA ASN A 38 -15.42 12.03 20.19
C ASN A 38 -15.41 10.73 19.34
N SER A 39 -15.35 10.86 18.01
CA SER A 39 -15.19 9.70 17.13
C SER A 39 -13.71 9.45 16.82
N ILE A 40 -13.23 8.23 17.05
CA ILE A 40 -11.89 7.80 16.63
C ILE A 40 -11.96 7.42 15.16
N VAL A 41 -11.10 8.01 14.32
CA VAL A 41 -11.03 7.69 12.89
C VAL A 41 -9.91 6.68 12.66
N CYS A 42 -10.24 5.57 12.00
CA CYS A 42 -9.29 4.55 11.56
C CYS A 42 -9.26 4.51 10.03
N ILE A 43 -8.10 4.77 9.45
CA ILE A 43 -7.86 4.59 8.01
C ILE A 43 -7.19 3.23 7.84
N THR A 44 -7.81 2.35 7.07
CA THR A 44 -7.29 0.99 6.87
C THR A 44 -7.66 0.44 5.48
N SER A 45 -7.09 -0.70 5.10
CA SER A 45 -7.36 -1.31 3.80
C SER A 45 -8.76 -1.92 3.76
N TYR A 46 -9.36 -1.96 2.56
CA TYR A 46 -10.68 -2.56 2.38
C TYR A 46 -10.74 -4.04 2.78
N GLY A 47 -9.62 -4.77 2.65
CA GLY A 47 -9.51 -6.16 3.09
C GLY A 47 -9.66 -6.30 4.62
N ALA A 48 -9.00 -5.45 5.39
CA ALA A 48 -9.12 -5.46 6.85
C ALA A 48 -10.56 -5.14 7.30
N ILE A 49 -11.24 -4.20 6.62
CA ILE A 49 -12.65 -3.89 6.90
C ILE A 49 -13.56 -5.07 6.54
N HIS A 50 -13.29 -5.76 5.43
CA HIS A 50 -14.06 -6.92 5.01
C HIS A 50 -13.93 -8.08 6.01
N ASP A 51 -12.72 -8.39 6.45
CA ASP A 51 -12.49 -9.41 7.47
C ASP A 51 -13.15 -9.03 8.80
N LEU A 52 -13.06 -7.76 9.22
CA LEU A 52 -13.73 -7.27 10.42
C LEU A 52 -15.27 -7.39 10.32
N LYS A 53 -15.85 -7.11 9.14
CA LYS A 53 -17.28 -7.36 8.88
C LYS A 53 -17.63 -8.85 8.94
N ARG A 54 -16.80 -9.72 8.36
CA ARG A 54 -17.01 -11.17 8.30
C ARG A 54 -16.96 -11.80 9.69
N GLU A 55 -15.88 -11.55 10.43
CA GLU A 55 -15.69 -12.08 11.79
C GLU A 55 -16.79 -11.61 12.75
N TYR A 56 -17.28 -10.38 12.53
CA TYR A 56 -18.30 -9.81 13.38
C TYR A 56 -19.72 -10.33 13.05
N SER A 57 -20.04 -10.49 11.76
CA SER A 57 -21.37 -10.99 11.34
C SER A 57 -21.69 -12.40 11.84
N ALA A 58 -20.70 -13.17 12.29
CA ALA A 58 -20.88 -14.52 12.81
C ALA A 58 -21.30 -14.59 14.29
N ASN A 59 -21.00 -13.57 15.11
CA ASN A 59 -21.09 -13.69 16.58
C ASN A 59 -22.00 -12.65 17.27
N ASN A 60 -22.26 -11.50 16.65
CA ASN A 60 -23.23 -10.52 17.15
C ASN A 60 -23.45 -9.46 16.04
N PRO A 61 -24.65 -9.03 15.65
CA PRO A 61 -24.82 -8.08 14.54
C PRO A 61 -24.83 -6.59 14.92
N LEU A 62 -24.72 -6.24 16.21
CA LEU A 62 -25.00 -4.89 16.74
C LEU A 62 -23.81 -3.92 16.86
N ASN A 63 -22.58 -4.34 16.59
CA ASN A 63 -21.36 -3.56 16.86
C ASN A 63 -20.63 -3.09 15.60
N PHE A 64 -20.75 -3.72 14.44
CA PHE A 64 -20.29 -3.10 13.20
C PHE A 64 -21.52 -2.67 12.42
N VAL A 65 -21.69 -1.36 12.26
CA VAL A 65 -22.84 -0.84 11.55
C VAL A 65 -22.37 -0.10 10.32
N GLY A 66 -22.90 -0.53 9.17
CA GLY A 66 -22.68 0.16 7.91
C GLY A 66 -23.35 1.53 7.95
N ILE A 67 -22.71 2.52 7.36
CA ILE A 67 -23.25 3.90 7.32
C ILE A 67 -24.67 3.94 6.73
N ASN A 68 -24.96 3.09 5.75
CA ASN A 68 -26.27 3.02 5.10
C ASN A 68 -27.35 2.33 5.93
N GLN A 69 -27.02 1.74 7.08
CA GLN A 69 -27.99 1.05 7.96
C GLN A 69 -28.57 1.97 9.05
N TYR A 70 -28.05 3.21 9.19
CA TYR A 70 -28.62 4.24 10.07
C TYR A 70 -29.10 5.45 9.25
N ALA A 71 -30.42 5.63 9.17
CA ALA A 71 -30.99 6.96 8.94
C ALA A 71 -31.04 7.67 10.32
N PRO A 72 -30.42 8.83 10.56
CA PRO A 72 -29.81 9.80 9.64
C PRO A 72 -28.33 10.09 10.00
N THR A 73 -27.44 9.10 10.00
CA THR A 73 -26.02 9.40 10.28
C THR A 73 -25.41 10.06 9.05
N VAL A 74 -25.22 11.38 9.10
CA VAL A 74 -24.54 12.13 8.04
C VAL A 74 -23.13 11.54 7.87
N LYS A 75 -22.80 11.12 6.66
CA LYS A 75 -21.45 10.73 6.28
C LYS A 75 -20.53 11.92 6.51
N LEU A 76 -19.63 11.82 7.48
CA LEU A 76 -18.72 12.93 7.82
C LEU A 76 -17.47 12.91 6.93
N PHE A 77 -17.09 11.74 6.40
CA PHE A 77 -15.88 11.57 5.60
C PHE A 77 -16.14 10.85 4.27
N THR A 78 -15.51 11.32 3.20
CA THR A 78 -15.48 10.61 1.92
C THR A 78 -14.69 9.30 2.06
N GLY A 79 -15.29 8.17 1.66
CA GLY A 79 -14.66 6.84 1.79
C GLY A 79 -14.92 6.11 3.12
N GLU A 80 -15.74 6.69 4.01
CA GLU A 80 -16.21 6.02 5.22
C GLU A 80 -17.04 4.77 4.85
N VAL A 81 -16.80 3.66 5.52
CA VAL A 81 -17.41 2.34 5.23
C VAL A 81 -18.37 1.90 6.34
N GLY A 82 -18.14 2.33 7.58
CA GLY A 82 -18.91 1.92 8.74
C GLY A 82 -18.28 2.37 10.04
N SER A 83 -19.00 2.13 11.13
CA SER A 83 -18.47 2.35 12.47
C SER A 83 -18.49 1.07 13.30
N TYR A 84 -17.50 0.90 14.18
CA TYR A 84 -17.47 -0.13 15.19
C TYR A 84 -17.83 0.46 16.56
N ARG A 85 -18.84 -0.13 17.21
CA ARG A 85 -19.46 0.24 18.49
C ARG A 85 -19.91 1.70 18.57
N GLY A 86 -20.21 2.33 17.44
CA GLY A 86 -20.56 3.75 17.36
C GLY A 86 -19.43 4.73 17.70
N ILE A 87 -18.21 4.25 17.99
CA ILE A 87 -17.08 5.07 18.45
C ILE A 87 -15.97 5.15 17.38
N VAL A 88 -15.66 4.04 16.69
CA VAL A 88 -14.56 3.99 15.71
C VAL A 88 -15.12 4.01 14.29
N ARG A 89 -14.82 5.05 13.50
CA ARG A 89 -15.20 5.14 12.09
C ARG A 89 -14.09 4.61 11.19
N PHE A 90 -14.43 3.75 10.24
CA PHE A 90 -13.47 3.17 9.30
C PHE A 90 -13.54 3.86 7.94
N ILE A 91 -12.41 4.36 7.48
CA ILE A 91 -12.22 4.88 6.13
C ILE A 91 -11.38 3.86 5.38
N GLY A 92 -11.95 3.32 4.29
CA GLY A 92 -11.23 2.42 3.41
C GLY A 92 -10.29 3.20 2.50
N SER A 93 -9.01 2.81 2.44
CA SER A 93 -8.06 3.40 1.50
C SER A 93 -7.15 2.33 0.90
N ASN A 94 -6.93 2.42 -0.42
CA ASN A 94 -5.95 1.60 -1.15
C ASN A 94 -4.51 1.97 -0.78
N MET A 95 -4.29 3.12 -0.12
CA MET A 95 -2.97 3.53 0.38
C MET A 95 -2.48 2.63 1.53
N CYS A 96 -3.39 1.93 2.21
CA CYS A 96 -3.05 1.01 3.30
C CYS A 96 -2.83 -0.43 2.79
N VAL A 97 -2.79 -0.65 1.48
CA VAL A 97 -2.53 -1.97 0.89
C VAL A 97 -1.03 -2.14 0.69
N LEU A 98 -0.48 -3.21 1.24
CA LEU A 98 0.90 -3.64 1.00
C LEU A 98 0.96 -4.39 -0.33
N TRP A 99 1.15 -3.65 -1.41
CA TRP A 99 1.29 -4.23 -2.75
C TRP A 99 2.60 -4.99 -2.88
N ASN A 100 2.54 -6.17 -3.52
CA ASN A 100 3.71 -6.99 -3.88
C ASN A 100 4.67 -7.34 -2.72
N CYS A 101 4.19 -7.27 -1.47
CA CYS A 101 4.98 -7.62 -0.29
C CYS A 101 4.89 -9.10 0.09
N GLY A 102 4.10 -9.92 -0.63
CA GLY A 102 4.02 -11.36 -0.48
C GLY A 102 5.05 -12.12 -1.32
N SER A 103 4.74 -13.38 -1.66
CA SER A 103 5.66 -14.24 -2.43
C SER A 103 6.04 -13.60 -3.75
N ILE A 104 7.34 -13.50 -4.02
CA ILE A 104 7.88 -12.92 -5.27
C ILE A 104 7.51 -13.84 -6.44
N ILE A 105 6.80 -13.30 -7.42
CA ILE A 105 6.54 -13.97 -8.71
C ILE A 105 7.71 -13.71 -9.64
N THR A 106 8.07 -12.43 -9.78
CA THR A 106 9.23 -12.00 -10.57
C THR A 106 9.80 -10.71 -9.98
N GLN A 107 11.13 -10.59 -10.03
CA GLN A 107 11.86 -9.40 -9.62
C GLN A 107 12.90 -9.07 -10.68
N LYS A 108 12.94 -7.82 -11.12
CA LYS A 108 13.85 -7.31 -12.14
C LYS A 108 14.76 -6.24 -11.55
N ASN A 109 15.97 -6.17 -12.08
CA ASN A 109 16.92 -5.14 -11.72
C ASN A 109 16.76 -3.96 -12.67
N ILE A 110 16.73 -2.75 -12.11
CA ILE A 110 16.79 -1.51 -12.87
C ILE A 110 18.26 -1.25 -13.21
N THR A 111 18.59 -1.15 -14.50
CA THR A 111 19.99 -1.08 -14.96
C THR A 111 20.44 0.31 -15.40
N ALA A 112 19.57 1.32 -15.28
CA ALA A 112 19.92 2.71 -15.53
C ALA A 112 19.33 3.59 -14.42
N ALA A 113 19.92 4.76 -14.22
CA ALA A 113 19.41 5.74 -13.28
C ALA A 113 17.98 6.16 -13.66
N VAL A 114 17.08 6.25 -12.66
CA VAL A 114 15.69 6.72 -12.83
C VAL A 114 15.49 7.97 -11.98
N ARG A 115 15.05 9.06 -12.62
CA ARG A 115 14.81 10.34 -11.98
C ARG A 115 13.33 10.57 -11.70
N PRO A 116 12.97 11.51 -10.82
CA PRO A 116 11.59 11.91 -10.65
C PRO A 116 11.05 12.51 -11.96
N GLY A 117 9.90 12.02 -12.42
CA GLY A 117 9.29 12.36 -13.71
C GLY A 117 9.50 11.30 -14.79
N ASP A 118 10.45 10.38 -14.63
CA ASP A 118 10.73 9.34 -15.62
C ASP A 118 9.72 8.18 -15.57
N GLY A 119 9.72 7.34 -16.61
CA GLY A 119 8.95 6.11 -16.73
C GLY A 119 7.57 6.26 -17.37
N ALA A 120 6.99 7.46 -17.35
CA ALA A 120 5.67 7.71 -17.95
C ALA A 120 5.73 7.93 -19.48
N PRO A 121 4.67 7.56 -20.24
CA PRO A 121 4.57 7.89 -21.66
C PRO A 121 4.76 9.38 -21.97
N ASP A 122 5.11 9.73 -23.20
CA ASP A 122 5.14 11.13 -23.62
C ASP A 122 3.71 11.68 -23.72
N PRO A 123 3.34 12.71 -22.93
CA PRO A 123 1.98 13.24 -22.91
C PRO A 123 1.56 13.89 -24.24
N SER A 124 2.52 14.25 -25.10
CA SER A 124 2.27 14.88 -26.40
C SER A 124 1.93 13.87 -27.50
N THR A 125 2.36 12.61 -27.36
CA THR A 125 2.17 11.57 -28.39
C THR A 125 1.33 10.40 -27.92
N THR A 126 1.30 10.10 -26.62
CA THR A 126 0.76 8.85 -26.11
C THR A 126 -0.03 9.07 -24.81
N ARG A 127 -1.28 8.62 -24.80
CA ARG A 127 -2.13 8.63 -23.61
C ARG A 127 -2.12 7.26 -22.95
N VAL A 128 -2.13 7.24 -21.63
CA VAL A 128 -2.38 6.02 -20.85
C VAL A 128 -3.82 5.59 -21.08
N ASP A 129 -4.00 4.34 -21.49
CA ASP A 129 -5.28 3.72 -21.83
C ASP A 129 -6.13 4.50 -22.83
N ASN A 130 -5.50 5.37 -23.64
CA ASN A 130 -6.15 6.36 -24.50
C ASN A 130 -7.03 7.40 -23.78
N VAL A 131 -7.03 7.44 -22.44
CA VAL A 131 -7.91 8.32 -21.65
C VAL A 131 -7.18 9.58 -21.21
N PHE A 132 -6.00 9.47 -20.59
CA PHE A 132 -5.31 10.60 -19.96
C PHE A 132 -3.83 10.66 -20.32
N ALA A 133 -3.28 11.87 -20.39
CA ALA A 133 -1.86 12.11 -20.65
C ALA A 133 -1.13 12.33 -19.31
N VAL A 134 0.05 11.74 -19.17
CA VAL A 134 0.88 11.79 -17.94
C VAL A 134 2.33 12.03 -18.30
N GLY A 135 3.13 12.49 -17.33
CA GLY A 135 4.58 12.70 -17.51
C GLY A 135 4.94 14.10 -18.01
N GLN A 136 6.20 14.27 -18.39
CA GLN A 136 6.76 15.53 -18.88
C GLN A 136 7.45 15.29 -20.24
N PRO A 137 7.30 16.19 -21.23
CA PRO A 137 7.84 15.98 -22.59
C PRO A 137 9.37 15.78 -22.70
N ASN A 138 10.14 16.21 -21.70
CA ASN A 138 11.61 16.13 -21.70
C ASN A 138 12.14 15.08 -20.71
N ALA A 139 11.29 14.19 -20.20
CA ALA A 139 11.67 13.13 -19.27
C ALA A 139 11.96 11.81 -20.01
N THR A 140 12.62 10.87 -19.35
CA THR A 140 12.82 9.52 -19.91
C THR A 140 11.50 8.75 -19.84
N HIS A 141 10.93 8.36 -20.97
CA HIS A 141 9.58 7.77 -21.02
C HIS A 141 9.51 6.25 -20.73
N TYR A 142 10.55 5.71 -20.10
CA TYR A 142 10.67 4.30 -19.79
C TYR A 142 11.59 4.07 -18.60
N ILE A 143 11.49 2.89 -17.99
CA ILE A 143 12.44 2.36 -17.03
C ILE A 143 13.21 1.22 -17.68
N GLN A 144 14.54 1.29 -17.62
CA GLN A 144 15.42 0.29 -18.19
C GLN A 144 15.64 -0.86 -17.20
N LEU A 145 15.33 -2.08 -17.64
CA LEU A 145 15.50 -3.30 -16.84
C LEU A 145 16.56 -4.21 -17.43
N ASN A 146 17.03 -5.16 -16.62
CA ASN A 146 17.92 -6.24 -17.08
C ASN A 146 17.21 -7.24 -18.00
N ASN A 147 15.93 -7.53 -17.73
CA ASN A 147 15.02 -8.24 -18.63
C ASN A 147 13.56 -7.94 -18.25
N VAL A 148 12.62 -8.20 -19.17
CA VAL A 148 11.18 -7.99 -18.95
C VAL A 148 10.37 -9.28 -18.79
N THR A 149 11.03 -10.45 -18.84
CA THR A 149 10.34 -11.76 -18.82
C THR A 149 9.48 -11.95 -17.57
N GLY A 150 8.21 -12.34 -17.73
CA GLY A 150 7.27 -12.55 -16.63
C GLY A 150 6.58 -11.27 -16.12
N LEU A 151 6.79 -10.15 -16.81
CA LEU A 151 5.97 -8.95 -16.70
C LEU A 151 5.01 -8.87 -17.88
N GLU A 152 3.81 -8.38 -17.65
CA GLU A 152 2.77 -8.16 -18.65
C GLU A 152 2.18 -6.75 -18.54
N VAL A 153 1.63 -6.23 -19.64
CA VAL A 153 0.90 -4.96 -19.62
C VAL A 153 -0.36 -5.13 -18.76
N GLY A 154 -0.66 -4.17 -17.90
CA GLY A 154 -1.72 -4.22 -16.90
C GLY A 154 -1.26 -4.77 -15.53
N ASP A 155 -0.03 -5.26 -15.42
CA ASP A 155 0.50 -5.69 -14.12
C ASP A 155 0.74 -4.50 -13.19
N THR A 156 0.31 -4.63 -11.93
CA THR A 156 0.72 -3.73 -10.85
C THR A 156 2.04 -4.22 -10.25
N VAL A 157 3.10 -3.43 -10.44
CA VAL A 157 4.44 -3.70 -9.92
C VAL A 157 4.85 -2.67 -8.88
N THR A 158 5.76 -3.07 -8.00
CA THR A 158 6.35 -2.17 -7.01
C THR A 158 7.79 -1.89 -7.37
N ILE A 159 8.10 -0.61 -7.58
CA ILE A 159 9.45 -0.09 -7.73
C ILE A 159 9.98 0.20 -6.33
N HIS A 160 11.19 -0.27 -6.02
CA HIS A 160 11.82 -0.06 -4.72
C HIS A 160 13.36 -0.13 -4.85
N ARG A 161 14.07 0.46 -3.90
CA ARG A 161 15.53 0.43 -3.81
C ARG A 161 16.02 -0.65 -2.85
N THR A 162 15.38 -0.75 -1.69
CA THR A 162 15.81 -1.62 -0.60
C THR A 162 15.06 -2.94 -0.64
N ARG A 163 15.78 -4.04 -0.48
CA ARG A 163 15.19 -5.38 -0.39
C ARG A 163 15.06 -5.77 1.08
N TYR A 164 13.96 -6.43 1.41
CA TYR A 164 13.74 -6.91 2.76
C TYR A 164 14.80 -7.96 3.14
N ASN A 165 15.52 -7.71 4.23
CA ASN A 165 16.66 -8.51 4.66
C ASN A 165 16.29 -9.77 5.47
N GLY A 166 14.99 -10.04 5.67
CA GLY A 166 14.52 -11.21 6.41
C GLY A 166 14.60 -11.10 7.93
N ASN A 167 14.98 -9.94 8.49
CA ASN A 167 15.11 -9.75 9.95
C ASN A 167 13.76 -9.53 10.68
N GLY A 168 12.69 -10.17 10.21
CA GLY A 168 11.39 -10.12 10.85
C GLY A 168 10.36 -11.05 10.20
N SER A 169 9.21 -11.20 10.86
CA SER A 169 8.14 -12.12 10.46
C SER A 169 7.15 -11.52 9.45
N ARG A 170 7.42 -10.34 8.89
CA ARG A 170 6.44 -9.53 8.16
C ARG A 170 6.79 -9.22 6.70
N GLY A 171 7.72 -9.97 6.10
CA GLY A 171 8.09 -9.79 4.69
C GLY A 171 8.75 -11.02 4.09
N VAL A 172 8.84 -11.05 2.77
CA VAL A 172 9.56 -12.09 2.03
C VAL A 172 11.02 -11.68 1.89
N THR A 173 11.95 -12.57 2.24
CA THR A 173 13.39 -12.31 2.12
C THR A 173 13.72 -11.97 0.65
N ASN A 174 14.49 -10.91 0.44
CA ASN A 174 14.79 -10.30 -0.87
C ASN A 174 13.58 -9.67 -1.59
N GLY A 175 12.42 -9.62 -0.96
CA GLY A 175 11.22 -8.97 -1.50
C GLY A 175 11.24 -7.46 -1.31
N VAL A 176 10.09 -6.84 -1.56
CA VAL A 176 9.85 -5.42 -1.30
C VAL A 176 9.98 -5.16 0.20
N ASP A 177 10.80 -4.17 0.57
CA ASP A 177 10.78 -3.64 1.93
C ASP A 177 9.68 -2.58 2.05
N TYR A 178 8.66 -2.86 2.86
CA TYR A 178 7.52 -1.97 3.07
C TYR A 178 7.89 -0.66 3.80
N LEU A 179 9.11 -0.57 4.36
CA LEU A 179 9.65 0.64 4.98
C LEU A 179 10.51 1.46 4.03
N ASP A 180 10.69 1.03 2.78
CA ASP A 180 11.52 1.75 1.82
C ASP A 180 10.86 3.09 1.44
N PRO A 181 11.51 4.24 1.68
CA PRO A 181 10.99 5.53 1.28
C PRO A 181 10.88 5.70 -0.26
N MET A 182 11.58 4.85 -1.03
CA MET A 182 11.57 4.88 -2.50
C MET A 182 10.52 3.95 -3.11
N LEU A 183 9.63 3.39 -2.29
CA LEU A 183 8.59 2.47 -2.74
C LEU A 183 7.50 3.22 -3.53
N GLN A 184 7.28 2.80 -4.78
CA GLN A 184 6.14 3.24 -5.58
C GLN A 184 5.43 2.07 -6.23
N ASN A 185 4.11 2.01 -6.09
CA ASN A 185 3.27 1.03 -6.78
C ASN A 185 2.75 1.66 -8.07
N VAL A 186 2.98 0.97 -9.19
CA VAL A 186 2.66 1.49 -10.53
C VAL A 186 2.15 0.36 -11.42
N GLU A 187 1.30 0.72 -12.36
CA GLU A 187 0.84 -0.19 -13.42
C GLU A 187 1.74 -0.09 -14.65
N ILE A 188 2.01 -1.22 -15.30
CA ILE A 188 2.74 -1.27 -16.57
C ILE A 188 1.77 -1.03 -17.73
N VAL A 189 2.04 -0.01 -18.55
CA VAL A 189 1.18 0.36 -19.70
C VAL A 189 1.76 -0.08 -21.04
N ALA A 190 3.08 -0.26 -21.12
CA ALA A 190 3.73 -0.79 -22.32
C ALA A 190 5.02 -1.51 -21.94
N ILE A 191 5.39 -2.51 -22.75
CA ILE A 191 6.64 -3.27 -22.62
C ILE A 191 7.33 -3.29 -23.98
N ASP A 192 8.58 -2.84 -24.01
CA ASP A 192 9.49 -3.04 -25.13
C ASP A 192 10.45 -4.18 -24.78
N SER A 193 10.10 -5.38 -25.24
CA SER A 193 10.86 -6.59 -24.97
C SER A 193 12.18 -6.68 -25.73
N VAL A 194 12.37 -5.90 -26.80
CA VAL A 194 13.61 -5.88 -27.57
C VAL A 194 14.69 -5.14 -26.79
N ASN A 195 14.31 -4.02 -26.16
CA ASN A 195 15.24 -3.18 -25.41
C ASN A 195 15.17 -3.38 -23.88
N ASN A 196 14.35 -4.31 -23.39
CA ASN A 196 14.10 -4.55 -21.96
C ASN A 196 13.62 -3.31 -21.20
N ARG A 197 12.63 -2.61 -21.75
CA ARG A 197 12.09 -1.38 -21.17
C ARG A 197 10.63 -1.56 -20.81
N ILE A 198 10.22 -0.94 -19.71
CA ILE A 198 8.82 -0.83 -19.32
C ILE A 198 8.42 0.64 -19.28
N THR A 199 7.17 0.92 -19.63
CA THR A 199 6.54 2.23 -19.45
C THR A 199 5.43 2.07 -18.43
N ILE A 200 5.33 3.03 -17.52
CA ILE A 200 4.45 2.97 -16.35
C ILE A 200 3.34 4.04 -16.41
N ALA A 201 2.18 3.74 -15.85
CA ALA A 201 0.97 4.58 -15.92
C ALA A 201 1.13 5.94 -15.23
N THR A 202 2.01 6.03 -14.24
CA THR A 202 2.32 7.27 -13.53
C THR A 202 3.83 7.45 -13.50
N PRO A 203 4.34 8.69 -13.60
CA PRO A 203 5.77 8.90 -13.53
C PRO A 203 6.32 8.42 -12.19
N TYR A 204 7.57 7.99 -12.17
CA TYR A 204 8.28 7.74 -10.93
C TYR A 204 8.47 9.07 -10.19
N LEU A 205 8.07 9.16 -8.94
CA LEU A 205 8.10 10.43 -8.18
C LEU A 205 8.83 10.30 -6.85
N MET A 206 9.27 9.11 -6.47
CA MET A 206 9.82 8.89 -5.13
C MET A 206 11.28 9.30 -5.05
N THR A 207 11.61 10.02 -3.98
CA THR A 207 12.96 10.48 -3.66
C THR A 207 13.31 10.14 -2.22
N GLN A 208 14.60 10.07 -1.94
CA GLN A 208 15.13 10.11 -0.58
C GLN A 208 15.00 11.53 0.01
N LEU A 209 15.29 11.65 1.31
CA LEU A 209 15.28 12.91 2.06
C LEU A 209 16.22 13.97 1.47
N ASP A 210 17.27 13.55 0.78
CA ASP A 210 18.23 14.42 0.08
C ASP A 210 17.78 14.82 -1.33
N GLY A 211 16.59 14.39 -1.76
CA GLY A 211 16.05 14.64 -3.09
C GLY A 211 16.57 13.68 -4.17
N THR A 212 17.46 12.74 -3.85
CA THR A 212 17.97 11.77 -4.82
C THR A 212 16.94 10.67 -5.09
N ALA A 213 16.84 10.26 -6.35
CA ALA A 213 15.98 9.16 -6.77
C ALA A 213 16.79 7.85 -6.90
N LEU A 214 16.41 6.96 -7.82
CA LEU A 214 17.17 5.75 -8.13
C LEU A 214 18.36 6.09 -9.04
N GLU A 215 19.20 7.04 -8.60
CA GLU A 215 20.32 7.56 -9.40
C GLU A 215 21.68 6.99 -8.95
N THR A 216 21.73 6.41 -7.75
CA THR A 216 22.95 5.83 -7.19
C THR A 216 22.96 4.32 -7.39
N ASP A 217 24.01 3.80 -8.03
CA ASP A 217 24.23 2.36 -8.19
C ASP A 217 24.36 1.67 -6.83
N LEU A 218 23.60 0.59 -6.63
CA LEU A 218 23.68 -0.31 -5.48
C LEU A 218 24.85 -1.29 -5.60
N GLY A 219 25.50 -1.33 -6.77
CA GLY A 219 26.60 -2.19 -7.13
C GLY A 219 26.26 -3.07 -8.34
N GLY A 220 27.21 -3.20 -9.27
CA GLY A 220 27.05 -4.05 -10.45
C GLY A 220 26.09 -3.49 -11.50
N GLY A 221 25.87 -2.17 -11.52
CA GLY A 221 24.95 -1.51 -12.46
C GLY A 221 23.48 -1.71 -12.11
N VAL A 222 23.14 -1.81 -10.82
CA VAL A 222 21.77 -2.00 -10.32
C VAL A 222 21.35 -0.76 -9.54
N TYR A 223 20.37 -0.02 -10.04
CA TYR A 223 19.90 1.22 -9.43
C TYR A 223 18.69 1.03 -8.50
N GLY A 224 17.99 -0.10 -8.66
CA GLY A 224 16.81 -0.48 -7.90
C GLY A 224 16.19 -1.75 -8.45
N TYR A 225 14.98 -2.07 -7.99
CA TYR A 225 14.27 -3.29 -8.31
C TYR A 225 12.82 -3.00 -8.69
N VAL A 226 12.29 -3.82 -9.60
CA VAL A 226 10.86 -3.88 -9.92
C VAL A 226 10.36 -5.26 -9.53
N THR A 227 9.43 -5.32 -8.58
CA THR A 227 8.92 -6.58 -8.04
C THR A 227 7.43 -6.73 -8.31
N LYS A 228 7.06 -7.90 -8.84
CA LYS A 228 5.69 -8.42 -8.89
C LYS A 228 5.57 -9.54 -7.87
N GLY A 229 4.65 -9.36 -6.92
CA GLY A 229 4.38 -10.31 -5.84
C GLY A 229 2.92 -10.76 -5.84
N ARG A 230 2.59 -11.69 -4.95
CA ARG A 230 1.21 -12.08 -4.62
C ARG A 230 0.70 -11.35 -3.40
#